data_AF-A0A2V8HXB5-F1
#
_entry.id   AF-A0A2V8HXB5-F1
#
_cell.length_a   1.000
_cell.length_b   1.000
_cell.length_c   1.000
_cell.angle_alpha   90.00
_cell.angle_beta   90.00
_cell.angle_gamma   90.00
#
_symmetry.space_group_name_H-M   'P 1'
#
loop_
_entity.id
_entity.type
_entity.pdbx_description
1 polymer ?
#
loop_
_entity_poly.entity_id
_entity_poly.type
_entity_poly.pdbx_seq_one_letter_code
_entity_poly.pdbx_strand_id
1 'polypeptide(L)'
;MEESLAAYDDVDTGAVRERRLKGWENVKRFHKMFVDAGGHLVVSGNLNDRYVPGLQLFQEMRVMREVGMTPMQIIVGSTKYAAQLVQKDDSLGTIEAGKTADILIVSADPLQDIGNLVKTDTVIFDGKIIDRHYHADYKTTFSPPGDGASTGPIVEALPWVVSLMKVNRPAQEGQSPQPAIHTIEPFIVTQGSMPVSVTLKGINFVKGSVVHFKGKPVPTQLVSRTELTFTLDSEVQKTAGRFDLVVINPAPVDTFYSRGMWGNGTSNMAHLVINYRY
;
A
#
# COMPACT_ATOMS: atom_id res chain seq x y z
N MET A 1 -20.33 18.52 14.30
CA MET A 1 -19.37 17.40 14.29
C MET A 1 -20.08 16.30 13.51
N GLU A 2 -20.05 16.35 12.17
CA GLU A 2 -21.00 15.52 11.40
C GLU A 2 -20.63 15.23 9.95
N GLU A 3 -19.77 16.00 9.25
CA GLU A 3 -19.49 15.69 7.84
C GLU A 3 -18.41 14.64 7.61
N SER A 4 -17.28 14.70 8.33
CA SER A 4 -16.12 13.83 8.06
C SER A 4 -16.35 12.35 8.43
N LEU A 5 -17.19 12.09 9.43
CA LEU A 5 -17.43 10.74 9.98
C LEU A 5 -18.78 10.13 9.59
N ALA A 6 -19.67 10.86 8.90
CA ALA A 6 -20.98 10.34 8.50
C ALA A 6 -20.89 9.05 7.66
N ALA A 7 -19.80 8.88 6.90
CA ALA A 7 -19.54 7.67 6.12
C ALA A 7 -19.07 6.45 6.94
N TYR A 8 -18.92 6.58 8.27
CA TYR A 8 -18.49 5.51 9.19
C TYR A 8 -19.57 5.14 10.21
N ASP A 9 -20.79 5.67 10.08
CA ASP A 9 -21.87 5.43 11.03
C ASP A 9 -22.44 4.01 10.94
N ASP A 10 -22.21 3.31 9.83
CA ASP A 10 -22.66 1.95 9.54
C ASP A 10 -21.60 0.86 9.77
N VAL A 11 -20.31 1.23 9.94
CA VAL A 11 -19.19 0.27 10.02
C VAL A 11 -18.82 -0.11 11.46
N ASP A 12 -18.90 0.82 12.41
CA ASP A 12 -18.53 0.59 13.81
C ASP A 12 -19.71 0.83 14.75
N THR A 13 -19.94 -0.07 15.72
CA THR A 13 -20.98 0.09 16.75
C THR A 13 -20.45 -0.18 18.16
N GLY A 14 -21.19 0.25 19.18
CA GLY A 14 -20.90 0.01 20.60
C GLY A 14 -19.53 0.54 21.07
N ALA A 15 -18.89 -0.18 22.01
CA ALA A 15 -17.66 0.24 22.66
C ALA A 15 -16.46 0.47 21.70
N VAL A 16 -16.44 -0.20 20.55
CA VAL A 16 -15.40 -0.01 19.52
C VAL A 16 -15.54 1.38 18.89
N ARG A 17 -16.78 1.76 18.52
CA ARG A 17 -17.08 3.09 18.00
C ARG A 17 -16.70 4.18 19.00
N GLU A 18 -17.10 4.02 20.25
CA GLU A 18 -16.78 4.99 21.32
C GLU A 18 -15.26 5.22 21.45
N ARG A 19 -14.48 4.14 21.45
CA ARG A 19 -13.02 4.23 21.51
C ARG A 19 -12.43 4.94 20.29
N ARG A 20 -12.92 4.65 19.08
CA ARG A 20 -12.46 5.30 17.84
C ARG A 20 -12.82 6.78 17.82
N LEU A 21 -14.04 7.14 18.20
CA LEU A 21 -14.44 8.54 18.34
C LEU A 21 -13.56 9.28 19.36
N LYS A 22 -13.24 8.64 20.49
CA LYS A 22 -12.31 9.23 21.45
C LYS A 22 -10.91 9.40 20.86
N GLY A 23 -10.43 8.42 20.10
CA GLY A 23 -9.17 8.51 19.35
C GLY A 23 -9.18 9.67 18.36
N TRP A 24 -10.26 9.83 17.60
CA TRP A 24 -10.45 10.94 16.66
C TRP A 24 -10.36 12.31 17.34
N GLU A 25 -11.07 12.50 18.44
CA GLU A 25 -11.00 13.74 19.21
C GLU A 25 -9.58 14.02 19.74
N ASN A 26 -8.88 12.97 20.19
CA ASN A 26 -7.49 13.11 20.64
C ASN A 26 -6.56 13.51 19.48
N VAL A 27 -6.75 12.94 18.29
CA VAL A 27 -5.97 13.28 17.09
C VAL A 27 -6.22 14.72 16.68
N LYS A 28 -7.48 15.17 16.63
CA LYS A 28 -7.79 16.58 16.34
C LYS A 28 -7.15 17.51 17.36
N ARG A 29 -7.27 17.19 18.65
CA ARG A 29 -6.65 17.97 19.72
C ARG A 29 -5.12 18.05 19.56
N PHE A 30 -4.46 16.93 19.28
CA PHE A 30 -3.00 16.90 19.09
C PHE A 30 -2.56 17.82 17.94
N HIS A 31 -3.20 17.70 16.77
CA HIS A 31 -2.86 18.55 15.62
C HIS A 31 -3.10 20.02 15.92
N LYS A 32 -4.20 20.37 16.58
CA LYS A 32 -4.48 21.76 16.97
C LYS A 32 -3.42 22.30 17.93
N MET A 33 -3.04 21.52 18.95
CA MET A 33 -1.96 21.90 19.87
C MET A 33 -0.62 22.11 19.16
N PHE A 34 -0.29 21.25 18.20
CA PHE A 34 0.93 21.37 17.41
C PHE A 34 0.93 22.65 16.54
N VAL A 35 -0.18 22.92 15.85
CA VAL A 35 -0.33 24.14 15.04
C VAL A 35 -0.29 25.40 15.91
N ASP A 36 -0.97 25.40 17.07
CA ASP A 36 -0.97 26.53 18.01
C ASP A 36 0.41 26.81 18.61
N ALA A 37 1.25 25.78 18.74
CA ALA A 37 2.64 25.91 19.16
C ALA A 37 3.58 26.41 18.04
N GLY A 38 3.05 26.75 16.86
CA GLY A 38 3.83 27.21 15.71
C GLY A 38 4.36 26.06 14.83
N GLY A 39 3.89 24.84 15.03
CA GLY A 39 4.25 23.69 14.21
C GLY A 39 3.79 23.82 12.76
N HIS A 40 4.65 23.41 11.82
CA HIS A 40 4.30 23.37 10.40
C HIS A 40 3.62 22.04 10.07
N LEU A 41 2.32 22.09 9.78
CA LEU A 41 1.53 20.92 9.42
C LEU A 41 1.37 20.84 7.91
N VAL A 42 1.80 19.72 7.31
CA VAL A 42 1.56 19.42 5.89
C VAL A 42 0.23 18.70 5.74
N VAL A 43 -0.59 19.15 4.81
CA VAL A 43 -1.91 18.56 4.53
C VAL A 43 -1.77 17.58 3.38
N SER A 44 -2.12 16.31 3.62
CA SER A 44 -1.98 15.24 2.63
C SER A 44 -3.09 14.22 2.77
N GLY A 45 -3.63 13.78 1.63
CA GLY A 45 -4.72 12.81 1.61
C GLY A 45 -4.30 11.36 1.87
N ASN A 46 -3.01 11.01 1.94
CA ASN A 46 -2.56 9.61 2.00
C ASN A 46 -3.15 8.75 0.86
N LEU A 47 -2.96 9.21 -0.37
CA LEU A 47 -3.49 8.60 -1.59
C LEU A 47 -3.00 7.15 -1.75
N ASN A 48 -3.93 6.25 -2.11
CA ASN A 48 -3.62 4.91 -2.61
C ASN A 48 -4.60 4.55 -3.75
N ASP A 49 -4.42 3.36 -4.32
CA ASP A 49 -5.22 2.82 -5.43
C ASP A 49 -6.72 2.64 -5.13
N ARG A 50 -7.14 2.74 -3.86
CA ARG A 50 -8.54 2.62 -3.44
C ARG A 50 -9.30 3.95 -3.44
N TYR A 51 -8.61 5.08 -3.55
CA TYR A 51 -9.21 6.41 -3.45
C TYR A 51 -9.02 7.22 -4.73
N VAL A 52 -10.01 8.06 -5.06
CA VAL A 52 -9.97 8.92 -6.26
C VAL A 52 -8.91 10.02 -6.06
N PRO A 53 -7.85 10.07 -6.89
CA PRO A 53 -6.84 11.12 -6.80
C PRO A 53 -7.47 12.52 -6.84
N GLY A 54 -6.94 13.43 -6.02
CA GLY A 54 -7.47 14.79 -5.88
C GLY A 54 -8.58 14.93 -4.85
N LEU A 55 -9.66 14.15 -4.93
CA LEU A 55 -10.82 14.29 -4.01
C LEU A 55 -10.47 14.08 -2.54
N GLN A 56 -9.55 13.14 -2.25
CA GLN A 56 -9.12 12.85 -0.89
C GLN A 56 -8.34 14.01 -0.26
N LEU A 57 -7.59 14.78 -1.05
CA LEU A 57 -6.91 15.98 -0.53
C LEU A 57 -7.94 17.04 -0.09
N PHE A 58 -9.01 17.23 -0.87
CA PHE A 58 -10.08 18.16 -0.47
C PHE A 58 -10.84 17.68 0.77
N GLN A 59 -11.01 16.36 0.94
CA GLN A 59 -11.56 15.81 2.18
C GLN A 59 -10.64 16.10 3.37
N GLU A 60 -9.33 15.88 3.23
CA GLU A 60 -8.35 16.17 4.29
C GLU A 60 -8.35 17.65 4.68
N MET A 61 -8.46 18.55 3.69
CA MET A 61 -8.59 19.99 3.95
C MET A 61 -9.84 20.32 4.79
N ARG A 62 -10.97 19.64 4.56
CA ARG A 62 -12.17 19.81 5.41
C ARG A 62 -11.94 19.27 6.82
N VAL A 63 -11.24 18.14 6.97
CA VAL A 63 -10.84 17.62 8.28
C VAL A 63 -9.95 18.62 9.02
N MET A 64 -8.97 19.24 8.35
CA MET A 64 -8.08 20.23 8.97
C MET A 64 -8.84 21.48 9.44
N ARG A 65 -9.93 21.84 8.75
CA ARG A 65 -10.87 22.85 9.26
C ARG A 65 -11.56 22.37 10.54
N GLU A 66 -12.00 21.11 10.61
CA GLU A 66 -12.58 20.53 11.85
C GLU A 66 -11.57 20.44 13.01
N VAL A 67 -10.27 20.27 12.70
CA VAL A 67 -9.16 20.39 13.67
C VAL A 67 -9.07 21.81 14.25
N GLY A 68 -9.56 22.81 13.52
CA GLY A 68 -9.53 24.22 13.91
C GLY A 68 -8.41 25.02 13.23
N MET A 69 -7.82 24.51 12.15
CA MET A 69 -6.92 25.31 11.32
C MET A 69 -7.71 26.33 10.49
N THR A 70 -7.16 27.53 10.32
CA THR A 70 -7.74 28.53 9.42
C THR A 70 -7.54 28.11 7.96
N PRO A 71 -8.38 28.58 7.02
CA PRO A 71 -8.19 28.28 5.60
C PRO A 71 -6.79 28.64 5.08
N MET A 72 -6.21 29.75 5.53
CA MET A 72 -4.85 30.13 5.14
C MET A 72 -3.80 29.16 5.68
N GLN A 73 -3.93 28.68 6.92
CA GLN A 73 -3.02 27.66 7.45
C GLN A 73 -3.09 26.37 6.63
N ILE A 74 -4.28 25.98 6.17
CA ILE A 74 -4.48 24.80 5.31
C ILE A 74 -3.85 25.01 3.93
N ILE A 75 -4.03 26.18 3.32
CA ILE A 75 -3.39 26.54 2.04
C ILE A 75 -1.87 26.50 2.16
N VAL A 76 -1.30 27.13 3.19
CA VAL A 76 0.16 27.14 3.45
C VAL A 76 0.68 25.71 3.71
N GLY A 77 -0.06 24.91 4.47
CA GLY A 77 0.26 23.50 4.72
C GLY A 77 0.25 22.63 3.46
N SER A 78 -0.60 22.96 2.49
CA SER A 78 -0.74 22.24 1.21
C SER A 78 0.20 22.76 0.12
N THR A 79 0.93 23.84 0.36
CA THR A 79 1.77 24.52 -0.64
C THR A 79 3.19 24.73 -0.12
N LYS A 80 3.43 25.81 0.63
CA LYS A 80 4.75 26.18 1.17
C LYS A 80 5.36 25.07 2.02
N TYR A 81 4.63 24.53 3.01
CA TYR A 81 5.20 23.51 3.90
C TYR A 81 5.42 22.17 3.19
N ALA A 82 4.57 21.83 2.22
CA ALA A 82 4.80 20.66 1.37
C ALA A 82 6.07 20.81 0.53
N ALA A 83 6.31 21.99 -0.03
CA ALA A 83 7.55 22.30 -0.78
C ALA A 83 8.80 22.23 0.10
N GLN A 84 8.72 22.77 1.32
CA GLN A 84 9.80 22.72 2.32
C GLN A 84 10.11 21.29 2.73
N LEU A 85 9.08 20.46 2.95
CA LEU A 85 9.23 19.06 3.34
C LEU A 85 10.06 18.27 2.30
N VAL A 86 9.88 18.57 1.01
CA VAL A 86 10.62 17.92 -0.09
C VAL A 86 11.83 18.71 -0.57
N GLN A 87 12.24 19.76 0.16
CA GLN A 87 13.41 20.60 -0.13
C GLN A 87 13.38 21.23 -1.54
N LYS A 88 12.21 21.75 -1.92
CA LYS A 88 11.97 22.43 -3.20
C LYS A 88 11.36 23.81 -3.04
N ASP A 89 11.33 24.37 -1.82
CA ASP A 89 10.74 25.68 -1.55
C ASP A 89 11.49 26.85 -2.22
N ASP A 90 12.70 26.59 -2.73
CA ASP A 90 13.44 27.51 -3.61
C ASP A 90 12.80 27.69 -4.99
N SER A 91 12.05 26.69 -5.46
CA SER A 91 11.57 26.59 -6.84
C SER A 91 10.06 26.39 -6.95
N LEU A 92 9.35 25.94 -5.90
CA LEU A 92 7.91 25.74 -5.89
C LEU A 92 7.24 26.08 -4.55
N GLY A 93 5.90 26.07 -4.53
CA GLY A 93 5.09 26.15 -3.31
C GLY A 93 4.62 27.54 -2.90
N THR A 94 5.12 28.61 -3.53
CA THR A 94 4.61 29.99 -3.36
C THR A 94 4.66 30.76 -4.68
N ILE A 95 3.83 31.81 -4.81
CA ILE A 95 3.84 32.69 -5.98
C ILE A 95 4.89 33.78 -5.76
N GLU A 96 6.10 33.54 -6.26
CA GLU A 96 7.26 34.44 -6.17
C GLU A 96 8.02 34.45 -7.50
N ALA A 97 8.65 35.58 -7.83
CA ALA A 97 9.44 35.69 -9.06
C ALA A 97 10.61 34.69 -9.05
N GLY A 98 10.83 33.99 -10.16
CA GLY A 98 11.88 32.98 -10.31
C GLY A 98 11.47 31.54 -9.96
N LYS A 99 10.29 31.34 -9.35
CA LYS A 99 9.74 30.00 -9.10
C LYS A 99 8.96 29.46 -10.31
N THR A 100 8.76 28.15 -10.33
CA THR A 100 7.94 27.46 -11.34
C THR A 100 6.51 28.01 -11.31
N ALA A 101 5.95 28.24 -12.49
CA ALA A 101 4.59 28.73 -12.65
C ALA A 101 3.55 27.61 -12.47
N ASP A 102 3.44 27.11 -11.25
CA ASP A 102 2.42 26.16 -10.80
C ASP A 102 1.33 26.92 -10.04
N ILE A 103 0.20 27.17 -10.68
CA ILE A 103 -0.84 28.10 -10.21
C ILE A 103 -2.21 27.45 -10.29
N LEU A 104 -2.99 27.58 -9.22
CA LEU A 104 -4.42 27.28 -9.19
C LEU A 104 -5.21 28.58 -9.16
N ILE A 105 -6.13 28.75 -10.12
CA ILE A 105 -7.11 29.84 -10.12
C ILE A 105 -8.45 29.24 -9.75
N VAL A 106 -9.12 29.81 -8.75
CA VAL A 106 -10.40 29.32 -8.22
C VAL A 106 -11.49 30.37 -8.44
N SER A 107 -12.71 29.92 -8.71
CA SER A 107 -13.87 30.80 -8.98
C SER A 107 -14.63 31.23 -7.72
N ALA A 108 -14.16 30.82 -6.54
CA ALA A 108 -14.71 31.24 -5.25
C ALA A 108 -13.60 31.34 -4.19
N ASP A 109 -13.76 32.28 -3.25
CA ASP A 109 -12.74 32.59 -2.24
C ASP A 109 -12.52 31.42 -1.25
N PRO A 110 -11.33 30.79 -1.24
CA PRO A 110 -11.02 29.69 -0.34
C PRO A 110 -10.80 30.15 1.11
N LEU A 111 -10.64 31.45 1.36
CA LEU A 111 -10.50 32.00 2.72
C LEU A 111 -11.82 32.11 3.47
N GLN A 112 -12.94 32.20 2.75
CA GLN A 112 -14.28 32.05 3.35
C GLN A 112 -14.58 30.58 3.59
N ASP A 113 -14.27 29.73 2.59
CA ASP A 113 -14.46 28.30 2.70
C ASP A 113 -13.39 27.50 1.97
N ILE A 114 -12.61 26.70 2.69
CA ILE A 114 -11.56 25.86 2.10
C ILE A 114 -12.12 24.87 1.07
N GLY A 115 -13.39 24.47 1.19
CA GLY A 115 -14.10 23.65 0.21
C GLY A 115 -14.30 24.35 -1.15
N ASN A 116 -14.15 25.67 -1.24
CA ASN A 116 -14.16 26.40 -2.50
C ASN A 116 -12.96 26.05 -3.41
N LEU A 117 -11.90 25.42 -2.90
CA LEU A 117 -10.78 24.93 -3.74
C LEU A 117 -11.24 23.89 -4.78
N VAL A 118 -12.33 23.17 -4.54
CA VAL A 118 -12.95 22.26 -5.53
C VAL A 118 -13.42 23.03 -6.77
N LYS A 119 -13.79 24.30 -6.61
CA LYS A 119 -14.17 25.22 -7.70
C LYS A 119 -12.93 25.83 -8.38
N THR A 120 -11.90 25.02 -8.56
CA THR A 120 -10.78 25.36 -9.44
C THR A 120 -11.34 25.62 -10.83
N ASP A 121 -10.92 26.71 -11.44
CA ASP A 121 -11.28 27.15 -12.78
C ASP A 121 -10.12 26.83 -13.74
N THR A 122 -8.92 27.31 -13.42
CA THR A 122 -7.72 27.12 -14.24
C THR A 122 -6.60 26.47 -13.42
N VAL A 123 -5.91 25.52 -14.05
CA VAL A 123 -4.66 24.93 -13.54
C VAL A 123 -3.56 25.34 -14.51
N ILE A 124 -2.50 25.96 -14.00
CA ILE A 124 -1.27 26.20 -14.73
C ILE A 124 -0.22 25.30 -14.09
N PHE A 125 0.44 24.48 -14.89
CA PHE A 125 1.50 23.58 -14.43
C PHE A 125 2.71 23.75 -15.36
N ASP A 126 3.87 24.05 -14.78
CA ASP A 126 5.09 24.40 -15.51
C ASP A 126 4.83 25.51 -16.56
N GLY A 127 4.07 26.54 -16.17
CA GLY A 127 3.71 27.67 -17.03
C GLY A 127 2.71 27.36 -18.15
N LYS A 128 2.17 26.14 -18.22
CA LYS A 128 1.20 25.73 -19.25
C LYS A 128 -0.18 25.57 -18.62
N ILE A 129 -1.18 26.17 -19.27
CA ILE A 129 -2.58 25.91 -18.91
C ILE A 129 -2.90 24.46 -19.21
N ILE A 130 -3.44 23.76 -18.22
CA ILE A 130 -3.79 22.34 -18.32
C ILE A 130 -5.26 22.19 -18.69
N ASP A 131 -5.52 21.30 -19.65
CA ASP A 131 -6.88 20.91 -20.02
C ASP A 131 -7.53 20.06 -18.91
N ARG A 132 -8.65 20.57 -18.38
CA ARG A 132 -9.39 19.97 -17.26
C ARG A 132 -10.70 19.30 -17.70
N HIS A 133 -10.95 19.22 -19.00
CA HIS A 133 -12.10 18.47 -19.50
C HIS A 133 -11.97 16.98 -19.15
N TYR A 134 -13.09 16.27 -19.20
CA TYR A 134 -13.11 14.84 -18.98
C TYR A 134 -12.31 14.12 -20.07
N HIS A 135 -11.28 13.39 -19.67
CA HIS A 135 -10.46 12.54 -20.54
C HIS A 135 -10.99 11.11 -20.46
N ALA A 136 -11.76 10.68 -21.47
CA ALA A 136 -12.38 9.35 -21.51
C ALA A 136 -11.37 8.19 -21.55
N ASP A 137 -10.15 8.48 -21.99
CA ASP A 137 -9.01 7.58 -22.08
C ASP A 137 -8.09 7.64 -20.84
N TYR A 138 -8.46 8.42 -19.81
CA TYR A 138 -7.71 8.48 -18.56
C TYR A 138 -7.55 7.09 -17.96
N LYS A 139 -6.30 6.63 -17.87
CA LYS A 139 -5.90 5.46 -17.09
C LYS A 139 -5.11 5.98 -15.90
N THR A 140 -5.52 5.61 -14.70
CA THR A 140 -4.70 5.90 -13.51
C THR A 140 -3.31 5.32 -13.73
N THR A 141 -2.27 6.15 -13.61
CA THR A 141 -0.88 5.68 -13.65
C THR A 141 -0.55 4.78 -12.46
N PHE A 142 -1.45 4.76 -11.47
CA PHE A 142 -1.47 3.85 -10.34
C PHE A 142 -2.45 2.69 -10.57
N SER A 143 -2.66 2.27 -11.83
CA SER A 143 -3.35 1.01 -12.10
C SER A 143 -2.51 -0.12 -11.51
N PRO A 144 -3.09 -0.96 -10.65
CA PRO A 144 -2.36 -2.11 -10.13
C PRO A 144 -1.97 -2.98 -11.33
N PRO A 145 -0.72 -3.49 -11.41
CA PRO A 145 -0.62 -4.87 -11.86
C PRO A 145 -1.52 -5.64 -10.88
N GLY A 146 -2.66 -6.13 -11.37
CA GLY A 146 -3.71 -7.01 -10.80
C GLY A 146 -3.84 -7.40 -9.30
N ASP A 147 -3.11 -6.86 -8.32
CA ASP A 147 -2.74 -7.61 -7.12
C ASP A 147 -2.52 -6.75 -5.86
N GLY A 148 -3.11 -5.55 -5.83
CA GLY A 148 -3.39 -4.84 -4.59
C GLY A 148 -2.49 -3.66 -4.30
N ALA A 149 -3.13 -2.66 -3.70
CA ALA A 149 -2.58 -1.54 -2.94
C ALA A 149 -1.16 -1.76 -2.42
N SER A 150 -0.45 -0.65 -2.24
CA SER A 150 0.78 -0.47 -1.46
C SER A 150 0.76 -1.05 -0.02
N THR A 151 -0.28 -1.81 0.35
CA THR A 151 -0.49 -2.58 1.58
C THR A 151 -0.79 -4.07 1.32
N GLY A 152 -0.54 -4.58 0.10
CA GLY A 152 -0.71 -5.99 -0.23
C GLY A 152 0.04 -6.87 0.78
N PRO A 153 -0.59 -7.93 1.31
CA PRO A 153 0.05 -8.81 2.27
C PRO A 153 1.36 -9.37 1.69
N ILE A 154 2.36 -9.58 2.56
CA ILE A 154 3.69 -10.13 2.25
C ILE A 154 3.60 -11.45 1.45
N VAL A 155 2.47 -12.14 1.58
CA VAL A 155 2.05 -13.24 0.73
C VAL A 155 0.82 -12.78 -0.03
N GLU A 156 0.87 -12.78 -1.36
CA GLU A 156 -0.27 -12.36 -2.19
C GLU A 156 -1.43 -13.33 -1.97
N ALA A 157 -2.41 -12.91 -1.18
CA ALA A 157 -3.62 -13.68 -0.91
C ALA A 157 -4.58 -13.53 -2.09
N LEU A 158 -4.26 -14.21 -3.19
CA LEU A 158 -5.05 -14.16 -4.41
C LEU A 158 -6.41 -14.84 -4.18
N PRO A 159 -7.53 -14.33 -4.73
CA PRO A 159 -8.85 -14.94 -4.60
C PRO A 159 -8.88 -16.42 -4.99
N TRP A 160 -7.98 -16.83 -5.90
CA TRP A 160 -7.85 -18.24 -6.27
C TRP A 160 -7.23 -19.08 -5.14
N VAL A 161 -6.27 -18.57 -4.37
CA VAL A 161 -5.70 -19.30 -3.22
C VAL A 161 -6.78 -19.54 -2.16
N VAL A 162 -7.58 -18.51 -1.88
CA VAL A 162 -8.73 -18.59 -0.96
C VAL A 162 -9.73 -19.66 -1.39
N SER A 163 -10.00 -19.74 -2.70
CA SER A 163 -10.97 -20.69 -3.23
C SER A 163 -10.38 -22.11 -3.36
N LEU A 164 -9.09 -22.24 -3.66
CA LEU A 164 -8.36 -23.51 -3.64
C LEU A 164 -8.40 -24.16 -2.25
N MET A 165 -8.25 -23.36 -1.19
CA MET A 165 -8.39 -23.82 0.20
C MET A 165 -9.77 -24.42 0.49
N LYS A 166 -10.85 -23.88 -0.11
CA LYS A 166 -12.20 -24.41 0.08
C LYS A 166 -12.39 -25.76 -0.62
N VAL A 167 -11.71 -25.97 -1.74
CA VAL A 167 -11.80 -27.20 -2.54
C VAL A 167 -10.89 -28.31 -1.99
N ASN A 168 -9.88 -27.96 -1.18
CA ASN A 168 -8.83 -28.81 -0.59
C ASN A 168 -9.11 -30.32 -0.60
N ARG A 169 -8.79 -30.95 -1.72
CA ARG A 169 -8.90 -32.39 -1.94
C ARG A 169 -7.51 -33.03 -2.00
N PRO A 170 -7.36 -34.31 -1.66
CA PRO A 170 -6.11 -35.03 -1.90
C PRO A 170 -5.84 -35.18 -3.41
N ALA A 171 -4.57 -35.08 -3.81
CA ALA A 171 -4.15 -35.37 -5.18
C ALA A 171 -4.29 -36.87 -5.50
N GLN A 172 -4.40 -37.18 -6.79
CA GLN A 172 -4.32 -38.56 -7.28
C GLN A 172 -2.94 -39.18 -6.96
N GLU A 173 -2.92 -40.51 -6.81
CA GLU A 173 -1.69 -41.24 -6.50
C GLU A 173 -0.61 -41.01 -7.57
N GLY A 174 0.61 -40.69 -7.12
CA GLY A 174 1.73 -40.36 -8.01
C GLY A 174 1.68 -38.96 -8.64
N GLN A 175 0.71 -38.11 -8.28
CA GLN A 175 0.60 -36.73 -8.75
C GLN A 175 0.74 -35.73 -7.61
N SER A 176 1.23 -34.53 -7.93
CA SER A 176 1.35 -33.43 -6.98
C SER A 176 0.14 -32.49 -7.03
N PRO A 177 -0.45 -32.11 -5.89
CA PRO A 177 -1.47 -31.07 -5.84
C PRO A 177 -0.87 -29.69 -6.16
N GLN A 178 -1.74 -28.71 -6.43
CA GLN A 178 -1.34 -27.31 -6.57
C GLN A 178 -0.97 -26.71 -5.19
N PRO A 179 0.28 -26.25 -4.98
CA PRO A 179 0.68 -25.62 -3.73
C PRO A 179 0.19 -24.18 -3.64
N ALA A 180 0.06 -23.68 -2.41
CA ALA A 180 -0.12 -22.26 -2.13
C ALA A 180 0.55 -21.87 -0.81
N ILE A 181 1.09 -20.65 -0.74
CA ILE A 181 1.74 -20.06 0.43
C ILE A 181 0.72 -19.19 1.16
N HIS A 182 0.74 -19.23 2.49
CA HIS A 182 -0.07 -18.40 3.39
C HIS A 182 0.76 -17.39 4.15
N THR A 183 1.88 -17.82 4.75
CA THR A 183 2.75 -16.95 5.55
C THR A 183 4.22 -17.29 5.33
N ILE A 184 5.08 -16.31 5.63
CA ILE A 184 6.54 -16.42 5.61
C ILE A 184 7.10 -15.79 6.89
N GLU A 185 7.97 -16.52 7.61
CA GLU A 185 8.54 -16.11 8.89
C GLU A 185 10.02 -16.52 9.01
N PRO A 186 10.96 -15.60 9.30
CA PRO A 186 10.77 -14.15 9.29
C PRO A 186 10.57 -13.64 7.86
N PHE A 187 9.75 -12.60 7.70
CA PHE A 187 9.58 -11.94 6.41
C PHE A 187 10.56 -10.79 6.17
N ILE A 188 11.22 -10.29 7.23
CA ILE A 188 12.32 -9.34 7.17
C ILE A 188 13.60 -10.01 7.67
N VAL A 189 14.67 -9.89 6.90
CA VAL A 189 16.04 -10.30 7.27
C VAL A 189 16.96 -9.10 7.15
N THR A 190 17.95 -8.98 8.03
CA THR A 190 18.91 -7.86 7.97
C THR A 190 20.10 -8.18 7.08
N GLN A 191 20.48 -7.20 6.26
CA GLN A 191 21.60 -7.31 5.34
C GLN A 191 22.88 -7.74 6.07
N GLY A 192 23.55 -8.76 5.53
CA GLY A 192 24.79 -9.29 6.12
C GLY A 192 24.63 -9.93 7.50
N SER A 193 23.43 -10.38 7.87
CA SER A 193 23.24 -11.22 9.05
C SER A 193 23.76 -12.65 8.82
N MET A 194 23.83 -13.46 9.88
CA MET A 194 24.15 -14.88 9.72
C MET A 194 23.07 -15.59 8.89
N PRO A 195 23.34 -16.78 8.32
CA PRO A 195 22.31 -17.54 7.64
C PRO A 195 21.04 -17.68 8.49
N VAL A 196 19.89 -17.35 7.90
CA VAL A 196 18.59 -17.33 8.59
C VAL A 196 17.73 -18.47 8.07
N SER A 197 17.14 -19.24 8.99
CA SER A 197 16.10 -20.20 8.65
C SER A 197 14.77 -19.47 8.45
N VAL A 198 14.15 -19.66 7.30
CA VAL A 198 12.85 -19.12 6.93
C VAL A 198 11.83 -20.25 6.83
N THR A 199 10.68 -20.05 7.47
CA THR A 199 9.54 -20.94 7.47
C THR A 199 8.44 -20.39 6.55
N LEU A 200 7.96 -21.23 5.65
CA LEU A 200 6.77 -20.98 4.84
C LEU A 200 5.63 -21.87 5.33
N LYS A 201 4.50 -21.27 5.69
CA LYS A 201 3.25 -22.01 5.95
C LYS A 201 2.32 -21.87 4.76
N GLY A 202 1.58 -22.92 4.46
CA GLY A 202 0.73 -22.99 3.29
C GLY A 202 -0.12 -24.25 3.23
N ILE A 203 -0.46 -24.67 2.02
CA ILE A 203 -1.19 -25.92 1.75
C ILE A 203 -0.52 -26.71 0.64
N ASN A 204 -0.85 -28.00 0.60
CA ASN A 204 -0.51 -28.88 -0.52
C ASN A 204 1.00 -29.02 -0.78
N PHE A 205 1.84 -28.89 0.26
CA PHE A 205 3.23 -29.23 0.15
C PHE A 205 3.41 -30.75 0.19
N VAL A 206 4.36 -31.24 -0.60
CA VAL A 206 4.63 -32.66 -0.77
C VAL A 206 6.12 -32.93 -0.66
N LYS A 207 6.49 -34.21 -0.55
CA LYS A 207 7.90 -34.60 -0.61
C LYS A 207 8.46 -34.20 -1.97
N GLY A 208 9.48 -33.35 -1.97
CA GLY A 208 10.07 -32.78 -3.19
C GLY A 208 9.54 -31.39 -3.57
N SER A 209 8.68 -30.76 -2.76
CA SER A 209 8.41 -29.32 -2.89
C SER A 209 9.69 -28.52 -2.70
N VAL A 210 9.97 -27.59 -3.61
CA VAL A 210 11.19 -26.77 -3.60
C VAL A 210 10.81 -25.29 -3.60
N VAL A 211 11.42 -24.52 -2.70
CA VAL A 211 11.34 -23.05 -2.74
C VAL A 211 12.26 -22.55 -3.85
N HIS A 212 11.75 -21.67 -4.70
CA HIS A 212 12.53 -20.95 -5.69
C HIS A 212 12.64 -19.49 -5.26
N PHE A 213 13.87 -19.03 -5.03
CA PHE A 213 14.20 -17.66 -4.68
C PHE A 213 14.89 -16.97 -5.86
N LYS A 214 14.36 -15.84 -6.35
CA LYS A 214 14.81 -15.21 -7.61
C LYS A 214 14.86 -16.20 -8.79
N GLY A 215 13.87 -17.09 -8.85
CA GLY A 215 13.77 -18.17 -9.85
C GLY A 215 14.73 -19.35 -9.66
N LYS A 216 15.68 -19.29 -8.72
CA LYS A 216 16.64 -20.37 -8.44
C LYS A 216 16.17 -21.27 -7.30
N PRO A 217 16.25 -22.60 -7.42
CA PRO A 217 15.90 -23.50 -6.33
C PRO A 217 16.83 -23.31 -5.13
N VAL A 218 16.27 -23.32 -3.92
CA VAL A 218 17.04 -23.31 -2.67
C VAL A 218 16.82 -24.61 -1.89
N PRO A 219 17.82 -25.09 -1.13
CA PRO A 219 17.66 -26.27 -0.27
C PRO A 219 16.45 -26.11 0.66
N THR A 220 15.47 -26.97 0.46
CA THR A 220 14.15 -26.89 1.11
C THR A 220 13.87 -28.17 1.88
N GLN A 221 13.42 -28.04 3.12
CA GLN A 221 13.01 -29.13 3.98
C GLN A 221 11.49 -29.10 4.17
N LEU A 222 10.84 -30.22 3.89
CA LEU A 222 9.42 -30.42 4.22
C LEU A 222 9.29 -30.78 5.70
N VAL A 223 8.62 -29.91 6.46
CA VAL A 223 8.27 -30.18 7.86
C VAL A 223 6.92 -30.89 7.92
N SER A 224 5.93 -30.40 7.16
CA SER A 224 4.61 -31.02 7.03
C SER A 224 3.97 -30.64 5.70
N ARG A 225 2.79 -31.19 5.39
CA ARG A 225 2.02 -30.81 4.18
C ARG A 225 1.59 -29.34 4.15
N THR A 226 1.77 -28.61 5.24
CA THR A 226 1.44 -27.20 5.40
C THR A 226 2.63 -26.35 5.83
N GLU A 227 3.83 -26.93 5.93
CA GLU A 227 5.03 -26.20 6.40
C GLU A 227 6.31 -26.67 5.69
N LEU A 228 7.04 -25.69 5.16
CA LEU A 228 8.37 -25.84 4.57
C LEU A 228 9.35 -24.93 5.30
N THR A 229 10.60 -25.36 5.41
CA THR A 229 11.71 -24.53 5.89
C THR A 229 12.83 -24.50 4.87
N PHE A 230 13.53 -23.36 4.76
CA PHE A 230 14.72 -23.22 3.95
C PHE A 230 15.69 -22.24 4.62
N THR A 231 16.97 -22.30 4.26
CA THR A 231 17.98 -21.37 4.81
C THR A 231 18.38 -20.36 3.74
N LEU A 232 18.36 -19.08 4.10
CA LEU A 232 18.92 -18.00 3.30
C LEU A 232 20.40 -17.83 3.63
N ASP A 233 21.26 -18.16 2.68
CA ASP A 233 22.70 -17.93 2.81
C ASP A 233 23.03 -16.43 2.92
N SER A 234 24.05 -16.14 3.71
CA SER A 234 24.71 -14.83 3.85
C SER A 234 25.03 -14.14 2.52
N GLU A 235 25.38 -14.87 1.46
CA GLU A 235 25.64 -14.29 0.13
C GLU A 235 24.40 -13.60 -0.46
N VAL A 236 23.22 -14.21 -0.27
CA VAL A 236 21.94 -13.64 -0.72
C VAL A 236 21.59 -12.39 0.09
N GLN A 237 21.98 -12.38 1.37
CA GLN A 237 21.73 -11.28 2.29
C GLN A 237 22.64 -10.05 2.08
N LYS A 238 23.55 -10.06 1.10
CA LYS A 238 24.40 -8.89 0.80
C LYS A 238 23.65 -7.76 0.11
N THR A 239 22.51 -8.04 -0.52
CA THR A 239 21.73 -7.04 -1.27
C THR A 239 20.43 -6.74 -0.54
N ALA A 240 20.26 -5.50 -0.07
CA ALA A 240 18.98 -5.05 0.47
C ALA A 240 17.93 -4.93 -0.65
N GLY A 241 16.67 -5.21 -0.34
CA GLY A 241 15.57 -5.14 -1.31
C GLY A 241 14.41 -6.07 -0.99
N ARG A 242 13.38 -6.05 -1.85
CA ARG A 242 12.27 -7.00 -1.85
C ARG A 242 12.60 -8.13 -2.83
N PHE A 243 12.41 -9.36 -2.39
CA PHE A 243 12.70 -10.55 -3.18
C PHE A 243 11.53 -11.49 -3.22
N ASP A 244 11.28 -12.00 -4.43
CA ASP A 244 10.17 -12.88 -4.69
C ASP A 244 10.57 -14.33 -4.56
N LEU A 245 9.66 -15.11 -4.00
CA LEU A 245 9.78 -16.56 -3.94
C LEU A 245 8.46 -17.26 -4.18
N VAL A 246 8.57 -18.48 -4.70
CA VAL A 246 7.46 -19.39 -4.95
C VAL A 246 7.84 -20.79 -4.48
N VAL A 247 6.85 -21.64 -4.23
CA VAL A 247 7.03 -23.08 -4.01
C VAL A 247 6.59 -23.82 -5.25
N ILE A 248 7.45 -24.70 -5.75
CA ILE A 248 7.16 -25.57 -6.89
C ILE A 248 7.07 -27.02 -6.39
N ASN A 249 5.93 -27.66 -6.67
CA ASN A 249 5.76 -29.09 -6.43
C ASN A 249 6.29 -29.90 -7.61
N PRO A 250 6.81 -31.12 -7.38
CA PRO A 250 7.38 -31.95 -8.44
C PRO A 250 6.31 -32.43 -9.42
N ALA A 251 6.70 -32.60 -10.69
CA ALA A 251 5.83 -33.19 -11.71
C ALA A 251 5.63 -34.71 -11.47
N PRO A 252 4.51 -35.31 -11.93
CA PRO A 252 3.39 -34.67 -12.63
C PRO A 252 2.42 -33.94 -11.68
N VAL A 253 1.87 -32.81 -12.13
CA VAL A 253 0.85 -32.05 -11.38
C VAL A 253 -0.53 -32.68 -11.63
N ASP A 254 -1.36 -32.79 -10.58
CA ASP A 254 -2.70 -33.34 -10.69
C ASP A 254 -3.55 -32.50 -11.64
N THR A 255 -4.05 -33.18 -12.67
CA THR A 255 -4.79 -32.59 -13.78
C THR A 255 -6.05 -31.83 -13.36
N PHE A 256 -6.62 -32.10 -12.19
CA PHE A 256 -7.74 -31.31 -11.69
C PHE A 256 -7.35 -29.86 -11.41
N TYR A 257 -6.16 -29.64 -10.86
CA TYR A 257 -5.69 -28.29 -10.60
C TYR A 257 -5.23 -27.59 -11.88
N SER A 258 -4.58 -28.33 -12.78
CA SER A 258 -4.08 -27.75 -14.04
C SER A 258 -5.16 -27.48 -15.08
N ARG A 259 -6.26 -28.25 -15.08
CA ARG A 259 -7.44 -27.99 -15.92
C ARG A 259 -8.39 -26.95 -15.32
N GLY A 260 -8.35 -26.77 -13.99
CA GLY A 260 -9.31 -25.96 -13.22
C GLY A 260 -8.99 -24.47 -13.07
N MET A 261 -8.06 -23.89 -13.85
CA MET A 261 -7.59 -22.49 -13.72
C MET A 261 -6.70 -22.20 -12.48
N TRP A 262 -6.42 -23.19 -11.63
CA TRP A 262 -5.75 -22.97 -10.33
C TRP A 262 -4.22 -22.94 -10.40
N GLY A 263 -3.59 -23.52 -11.44
CA GLY A 263 -2.16 -23.35 -11.66
C GLY A 263 -1.45 -24.54 -12.31
N ASN A 264 -0.13 -24.48 -12.31
CA ASN A 264 0.76 -25.39 -13.03
C ASN A 264 1.73 -26.13 -12.08
N GLY A 265 1.42 -26.20 -10.79
CA GLY A 265 2.30 -26.74 -9.75
C GLY A 265 3.18 -25.68 -9.06
N THR A 266 3.08 -24.41 -9.45
CA THR A 266 3.78 -23.27 -8.83
C THR A 266 2.81 -22.48 -7.96
N SER A 267 3.19 -22.16 -6.72
CA SER A 267 2.36 -21.39 -5.79
C SER A 267 2.14 -19.93 -6.21
N ASN A 268 1.28 -19.21 -5.49
CA ASN A 268 1.32 -17.76 -5.42
C ASN A 268 2.69 -17.26 -4.93
N MET A 269 2.94 -15.98 -5.18
CA MET A 269 4.19 -15.32 -4.80
C MET A 269 4.17 -14.91 -3.33
N ALA A 270 5.29 -15.12 -2.67
CA ALA A 270 5.59 -14.55 -1.37
C ALA A 270 6.81 -13.63 -1.50
N HIS A 271 6.85 -12.61 -0.64
CA HIS A 271 7.88 -11.60 -0.65
C HIS A 271 8.69 -11.66 0.63
N LEU A 272 10.01 -11.64 0.48
CA LEU A 272 10.96 -11.49 1.57
C LEU A 272 11.63 -10.12 1.44
N VAL A 273 11.72 -9.38 2.54
CA VAL A 273 12.41 -8.10 2.60
C VAL A 273 13.78 -8.30 3.25
N ILE A 274 14.83 -7.84 2.58
CA ILE A 274 16.15 -7.66 3.19
C ILE A 274 16.34 -6.18 3.49
N ASN A 275 16.31 -5.79 4.76
CA ASN A 275 16.51 -4.40 5.16
C ASN A 275 17.99 -4.06 5.30
N TYR A 276 18.33 -2.78 5.11
CA TYR A 276 19.69 -2.30 5.32
C TYR A 276 20.16 -2.55 6.76
N ARG A 277 21.44 -2.89 6.90
CA ARG A 277 22.13 -2.84 8.19
C ARG A 277 22.55 -1.39 8.43
N TYR A 278 22.02 -0.79 9.49
CA TYR A 278 22.43 0.52 9.97
C TYR A 278 23.73 0.42 10.78
#